data_AF-A0A1V6TJ54-F1
#
_entry.id   AF-A0A1V6TJ54-F1
#
_cell.length_a   1.000
_cell.length_b   1.000
_cell.length_c   1.000
_cell.angle_alpha   90.00
_cell.angle_beta   90.00
_cell.angle_gamma   90.00
#
_symmetry.space_group_name_H-M   'P 1'
#
loop_
_entity.id
_entity.type
_entity.pdbx_description
1 polymer ?
#
loop_
_entity_poly.entity_id
_entity_poly.type
_entity_poly.pdbx_seq_one_letter_code
_entity_poly.pdbx_strand_id
1 'polypeptide(L)'
;MTNLDKIPRIAGEIARMLDDEGVPNVLWGYAALGLVGQVKASTDIDFVVPDEYLEKAADALVKRGFELCTARKCPANDERKRARALAAVHFDNTPNHDSIGPVQFFPKSHILWWLKEIPTGHPSPDDEDLILTNDPNLPERPLARTTSSKARDLYSPEYEELVGPSGPWKDTYPIKILNPNSFTEALLLLYCRDFHNANDRDALQLGYDEYWKRLILPMAEIKEDKSAVFKKTLRPEFREAWKNFNMPAQPFGWEYFHEDLRKELQRKDMLPRFPGIYRLYQ
;
A
#
# COMPACT_ATOMS: atom_id res chain seq x y z
N MET A 1 -1.30 2.46 -25.19
CA MET A 1 -0.93 2.36 -23.77
C MET A 1 -2.11 2.83 -22.95
N THR A 2 -2.59 1.97 -22.07
CA THR A 2 -3.57 2.34 -21.05
C THR A 2 -2.92 3.28 -20.03
N ASN A 3 -3.73 3.91 -19.17
CA ASN A 3 -3.19 4.73 -18.07
C ASN A 3 -2.36 3.90 -17.10
N LEU A 4 -2.70 2.61 -16.94
CA LEU A 4 -2.00 1.70 -16.03
C LEU A 4 -0.59 1.35 -16.53
N ASP A 5 -0.38 1.31 -17.85
CA ASP A 5 0.94 1.06 -18.46
C ASP A 5 1.94 2.19 -18.13
N LYS A 6 1.47 3.38 -17.74
CA LYS A 6 2.34 4.51 -17.38
C LYS A 6 2.83 4.45 -15.93
N ILE A 7 2.17 3.67 -15.06
CA ILE A 7 2.48 3.63 -13.62
C ILE A 7 3.94 3.23 -13.37
N PRO A 8 4.47 2.13 -13.94
CA PRO A 8 5.86 1.73 -13.70
C PRO A 8 6.85 2.84 -14.06
N ARG A 9 6.64 3.51 -15.19
CA ARG A 9 7.53 4.57 -15.66
C ARG A 9 7.49 5.78 -14.72
N ILE A 10 6.30 6.26 -14.37
CA ILE A 10 6.14 7.46 -13.54
C ILE A 10 6.63 7.20 -12.12
N ALA A 11 6.26 6.05 -11.54
CA ALA A 11 6.77 5.65 -10.23
C ALA A 11 8.30 5.54 -10.23
N GLY A 12 8.89 4.96 -11.29
CA GLY A 12 10.34 4.87 -11.43
C GLY A 12 11.01 6.24 -11.57
N GLU A 13 10.41 7.16 -12.33
CA GLU A 13 10.90 8.54 -12.46
C GLU A 13 10.88 9.28 -11.12
N ILE A 14 9.80 9.14 -10.34
CA ILE A 14 9.68 9.72 -8.99
C ILE A 14 10.73 9.10 -8.06
N ALA A 15 10.84 7.77 -8.02
CA ALA A 15 11.81 7.09 -7.17
C ALA A 15 13.24 7.53 -7.47
N ARG A 16 13.60 7.68 -8.75
CA ARG A 16 14.89 8.22 -9.18
C ARG A 16 15.09 9.65 -8.69
N MET A 17 14.08 10.53 -8.80
CA MET A 17 14.18 11.91 -8.29
C MET A 17 14.42 11.95 -6.78
N LEU A 18 13.76 11.07 -6.03
CA LEU A 18 13.94 10.97 -4.58
C LEU A 18 15.34 10.44 -4.25
N ASP A 19 15.81 9.39 -4.92
CA ASP A 19 17.14 8.82 -4.71
C ASP A 19 18.25 9.82 -5.11
N ASP A 20 18.10 10.57 -6.21
CA ASP A 20 19.03 11.63 -6.65
C ASP A 20 19.18 12.75 -5.60
N GLU A 21 18.10 13.09 -4.91
CA GLU A 21 18.11 14.07 -3.82
C GLU A 21 18.50 13.44 -2.48
N GLY A 22 18.77 12.15 -2.41
CA GLY A 22 19.13 11.44 -1.19
C GLY A 22 17.97 11.31 -0.19
N VAL A 23 16.75 11.07 -0.69
CA VAL A 23 15.52 10.87 0.08
C VAL A 23 15.16 9.38 0.11
N PRO A 24 15.22 8.70 1.28
CA PRO A 24 14.76 7.32 1.39
C PRO A 24 13.27 7.18 1.09
N ASN A 25 12.89 6.14 0.36
CA ASN A 25 11.52 5.92 -0.07
C ASN A 25 11.20 4.42 -0.27
N VAL A 26 9.93 4.04 -0.13
CA VAL A 26 9.43 2.70 -0.47
C VAL A 26 8.10 2.87 -1.19
N LEU A 27 7.90 2.21 -2.34
CA LEU A 27 6.61 2.20 -3.02
C LEU A 27 5.58 1.47 -2.15
N TRP A 28 4.37 2.02 -2.09
CA TRP A 28 3.30 1.55 -1.22
C TRP A 28 1.96 1.46 -1.97
N GLY A 29 0.91 1.09 -1.24
CA GLY A 29 -0.46 1.16 -1.70
C GLY A 29 -0.76 0.17 -2.82
N TYR A 30 -1.68 0.56 -3.71
CA TYR A 30 -2.14 -0.33 -4.78
C TYR A 30 -1.08 -0.61 -5.84
N ALA A 31 -0.17 0.33 -6.11
CA ALA A 31 0.92 0.12 -7.06
C ALA A 31 1.89 -0.98 -6.57
N ALA A 32 2.26 -0.96 -5.28
CA ALA A 32 3.05 -2.02 -4.67
C ALA A 32 2.24 -3.34 -4.56
N LEU A 33 0.96 -3.27 -4.19
CA LEU A 33 0.09 -4.45 -4.10
C LEU A 33 -0.03 -5.20 -5.43
N GLY A 34 -0.05 -4.49 -6.56
CA GLY A 34 -0.04 -5.10 -7.90
C GLY A 34 1.19 -5.97 -8.18
N LEU A 35 2.29 -5.77 -7.44
CA LEU A 35 3.50 -6.58 -7.54
C LEU A 35 3.46 -7.80 -6.61
N VAL A 36 2.91 -7.65 -5.39
CA VAL A 36 3.04 -8.66 -4.32
C VAL A 36 1.76 -9.42 -3.95
N GLY A 37 0.60 -9.02 -4.49
CA GLY A 37 -0.71 -9.61 -4.23
C GLY A 37 -1.52 -9.87 -5.51
N GLN A 38 -2.80 -10.21 -5.40
CA GLN A 38 -3.74 -10.31 -6.52
C GLN A 38 -4.26 -8.92 -6.92
N VAL A 39 -4.62 -8.76 -8.19
CA VAL A 39 -4.67 -7.43 -8.80
C VAL A 39 -6.01 -6.74 -8.59
N LYS A 40 -5.95 -5.46 -8.21
CA LYS A 40 -6.96 -4.45 -8.54
C LYS A 40 -6.24 -3.25 -9.14
N ALA A 41 -6.71 -2.75 -10.29
CA ALA A 41 -6.16 -1.54 -10.85
C ALA A 41 -6.40 -0.33 -9.92
N SER A 42 -5.34 0.42 -9.70
CA SER A 42 -5.38 1.78 -9.21
C SER A 42 -4.43 2.61 -10.06
N THR A 43 -4.77 3.88 -10.22
CA THR A 43 -3.90 4.88 -10.83
C THR A 43 -3.11 5.67 -9.80
N ASP A 44 -3.33 5.43 -8.50
CA ASP A 44 -2.66 6.11 -7.39
C ASP A 44 -1.19 5.63 -7.28
N ILE A 45 -0.26 6.54 -7.00
CA ILE A 45 1.16 6.24 -6.77
C ILE A 45 1.54 6.70 -5.37
N ASP A 46 1.71 5.74 -4.47
CA ASP A 46 1.96 5.99 -3.06
C ASP A 46 3.41 5.65 -2.71
N PHE A 47 4.08 6.52 -1.94
CA PHE A 47 5.37 6.22 -1.32
C PHE A 47 5.30 6.41 0.19
N VAL A 48 6.03 5.56 0.92
CA VAL A 48 6.37 5.78 2.32
C VAL A 48 7.75 6.43 2.37
N VAL A 49 7.86 7.53 3.10
CA VAL A 49 9.07 8.35 3.26
C VAL A 49 9.31 8.59 4.75
N PRO A 50 10.56 8.48 5.27
CA PRO A 50 10.84 8.84 6.65
C PRO A 50 10.43 10.29 6.93
N ASP A 51 9.84 10.49 8.10
CA ASP A 51 9.15 11.71 8.50
C ASP A 51 9.99 12.97 8.29
N GLU A 52 11.27 12.92 8.66
CA GLU A 52 12.24 14.00 8.55
C GLU A 52 12.64 14.36 7.10
N TYR A 53 12.29 13.51 6.12
CA TYR A 53 12.54 13.75 4.70
C TYR A 53 11.29 14.18 3.92
N LEU A 54 10.11 14.24 4.54
CA LEU A 54 8.86 14.52 3.80
C LEU A 54 8.86 15.89 3.09
N GLU A 55 9.40 16.93 3.73
CA GLU A 55 9.52 18.27 3.13
C GLU A 55 10.47 18.24 1.94
N LYS A 56 11.65 17.65 2.12
CA LYS A 56 12.66 17.47 1.06
C LYS A 56 12.13 16.63 -0.11
N ALA A 57 11.35 15.59 0.18
CA ALA A 57 10.68 14.78 -0.83
C ALA A 57 9.69 15.62 -1.65
N ALA A 58 8.91 16.47 -0.97
CA ALA A 58 7.96 17.35 -1.62
C ALA A 58 8.66 18.35 -2.54
N ASP A 59 9.72 18.99 -2.04
CA ASP A 59 10.55 19.93 -2.80
C ASP A 59 11.18 19.29 -4.03
N ALA A 60 11.63 18.03 -3.93
CA ALA A 60 12.20 17.29 -5.05
C ALA A 60 11.22 17.20 -6.23
N LEU A 61 9.94 16.94 -5.95
CA LEU A 61 8.89 16.86 -6.95
C LEU A 61 8.47 18.24 -7.47
N VAL A 62 8.35 19.24 -6.58
CA VAL A 62 8.03 20.63 -6.98
C VAL A 62 9.08 21.20 -7.93
N LYS A 63 10.38 20.99 -7.64
CA LYS A 63 11.50 21.38 -8.53
C LYS A 63 11.38 20.78 -9.95
N ARG A 64 10.66 19.67 -10.09
CA ARG A 64 10.43 18.96 -11.35
C ARG A 64 9.05 19.23 -11.96
N GLY A 65 8.33 20.21 -11.41
CA GLY A 65 7.07 20.73 -11.95
C GLY A 65 5.82 20.07 -11.40
N PHE A 66 5.91 19.15 -10.45
CA PHE A 66 4.71 18.58 -9.82
C PHE A 66 3.98 19.64 -8.98
N GLU A 67 2.65 19.68 -9.09
CA GLU A 67 1.83 20.65 -8.38
C GLU A 67 1.42 20.12 -7.02
N LEU A 68 2.08 20.63 -5.98
CA LEU A 68 1.74 20.34 -4.59
C LEU A 68 0.32 20.83 -4.27
N CYS A 69 -0.52 19.95 -3.73
CA CYS A 69 -1.83 20.39 -3.28
C CYS A 69 -1.71 21.28 -2.03
N THR A 70 -2.14 22.53 -2.14
CA THR A 70 -2.20 23.50 -1.04
C THR A 70 -3.64 23.77 -0.58
N ALA A 71 -4.62 23.07 -1.14
CA ALA A 71 -6.02 23.31 -0.84
C ALA A 71 -6.37 22.92 0.61
N ARG A 72 -6.71 23.91 1.43
CA ARG A 72 -7.11 23.73 2.84
C ARG A 72 -8.28 22.77 3.04
N LYS A 73 -9.14 22.62 2.04
CA LYS A 73 -10.28 21.68 1.98
C LYS A 73 -10.14 20.71 0.81
N CYS A 74 -8.94 20.18 0.57
CA CYS A 74 -8.77 19.12 -0.41
C CYS A 74 -9.57 17.89 0.04
N PRO A 75 -10.41 17.27 -0.82
CA PRO A 75 -11.02 15.98 -0.53
C PRO A 75 -10.00 14.91 -0.17
N ALA A 76 -8.75 15.05 -0.64
CA ALA A 76 -7.69 14.13 -0.28
C ALA A 76 -7.23 14.23 1.18
N ASN A 77 -7.49 15.37 1.83
CA ASN A 77 -7.15 15.66 3.22
C ASN A 77 -8.40 15.72 4.14
N ASP A 78 -9.58 15.33 3.64
CA ASP A 78 -10.83 15.33 4.42
C ASP A 78 -11.06 13.96 5.08
N GLU A 79 -10.70 13.86 6.37
CA GLU A 79 -10.89 12.64 7.19
C GLU A 79 -12.33 12.14 7.21
N ARG A 80 -13.31 13.05 7.09
CA ARG A 80 -14.74 12.71 7.12
C ARG A 80 -15.23 12.11 5.80
N LYS A 81 -14.43 12.22 4.74
CA LYS A 81 -14.79 11.73 3.40
C LYS A 81 -13.91 10.57 2.94
N ARG A 82 -12.86 10.22 3.69
CA ARG A 82 -11.92 9.16 3.29
C ARG A 82 -11.94 7.97 4.23
N ALA A 83 -12.31 6.84 3.65
CA ALA A 83 -11.97 5.51 4.13
C ALA A 83 -10.58 5.09 3.58
N ARG A 84 -9.55 5.91 3.82
CA ARG A 84 -8.16 5.68 3.38
C ARG A 84 -7.19 6.38 4.32
N ALA A 85 -5.99 5.83 4.48
CA ALA A 85 -4.91 6.50 5.22
C ALA A 85 -4.63 7.91 4.69
N LEU A 86 -4.28 8.81 5.61
CA LEU A 86 -3.92 10.18 5.27
C LEU A 86 -2.44 10.26 4.90
N ALA A 87 -2.20 10.72 3.67
CA ALA A 87 -0.87 11.11 3.26
C ALA A 87 -0.50 12.46 3.88
N ALA A 88 0.78 12.65 4.22
CA ALA A 88 1.31 13.93 4.67
C ALA A 88 1.38 14.95 3.52
N VAL A 89 1.63 14.45 2.32
CA VAL A 89 1.77 15.23 1.10
C VAL A 89 1.03 14.52 -0.03
N HIS A 90 0.38 15.28 -0.90
CA HIS A 90 -0.06 14.77 -2.18
C HIS A 90 0.03 15.82 -3.29
N PHE A 91 0.09 15.34 -4.52
CA PHE A 91 0.16 16.12 -5.74
C PHE A 91 -1.07 15.78 -6.59
N ASP A 92 -1.91 16.79 -6.86
CA ASP A 92 -3.17 16.60 -7.59
C ASP A 92 -2.94 16.37 -9.09
N ASN A 93 -1.87 16.96 -9.63
CA ASN A 93 -1.49 16.85 -11.04
C ASN A 93 -0.08 16.28 -11.17
N THR A 94 0.05 15.26 -12.01
CA THR A 94 1.34 14.78 -12.50
C THR A 94 1.60 15.45 -13.87
N PRO A 95 2.69 16.24 -14.03
CA PRO A 95 2.94 16.96 -15.28
C PRO A 95 2.98 16.01 -16.48
N ASN A 96 2.24 16.34 -17.54
CA ASN A 96 2.12 15.53 -18.77
C ASN A 96 1.43 14.16 -18.57
N HIS A 97 0.69 13.98 -17.48
CA HIS A 97 0.09 12.71 -17.08
C HIS A 97 -1.36 12.86 -16.56
N ASP A 98 -2.22 13.48 -17.37
CA ASP A 98 -3.65 13.81 -17.10
C ASP A 98 -4.58 12.64 -16.72
N SER A 99 -4.02 11.44 -16.54
CA SER A 99 -4.75 10.19 -16.44
C SER A 99 -4.25 9.25 -15.35
N ILE A 100 -3.40 9.77 -14.46
CA ILE A 100 -2.85 9.09 -13.28
C ILE A 100 -3.47 9.72 -12.03
N GLY A 101 -3.65 8.90 -11.00
CA GLY A 101 -4.15 9.37 -9.71
C GLY A 101 -3.12 10.26 -9.01
N PRO A 102 -3.43 10.78 -7.82
CA PRO A 102 -2.49 11.59 -7.07
C PRO A 102 -1.22 10.79 -6.74
N VAL A 103 -0.10 11.50 -6.72
CA VAL A 103 1.12 11.02 -6.06
C VAL A 103 1.02 11.38 -4.60
N GLN A 104 1.26 10.42 -3.69
CA GLN A 104 1.08 10.63 -2.26
C GLN A 104 2.31 10.18 -1.47
N PHE A 105 2.72 10.98 -0.47
CA PHE A 105 3.76 10.61 0.49
C PHE A 105 3.18 10.39 1.88
N PHE A 106 3.40 9.20 2.39
CA PHE A 106 3.01 8.78 3.72
C PHE A 106 4.21 8.81 4.67
N PRO A 107 4.06 9.33 5.90
CA PRO A 107 5.10 9.23 6.91
C PRO A 107 5.41 7.77 7.23
N LYS A 108 6.70 7.43 7.34
CA LYS A 108 7.14 6.10 7.78
C LYS A 108 6.57 5.77 9.15
N SER A 109 6.55 6.71 10.09
CA SER A 109 5.97 6.50 11.42
C SER A 109 4.47 6.15 11.39
N HIS A 110 3.75 6.53 10.32
CA HIS A 110 2.32 6.25 10.15
C HIS A 110 2.04 4.91 9.46
N ILE A 111 2.93 4.43 8.59
CA ILE A 111 2.66 3.23 7.78
C ILE A 111 3.57 2.06 8.16
N LEU A 112 4.87 2.32 8.32
CA LEU A 112 5.92 1.33 8.48
C LEU A 112 6.79 1.64 9.71
N TRP A 113 6.16 1.90 10.86
CA TRP A 113 6.84 2.20 12.12
C TRP A 113 7.76 1.06 12.59
N TRP A 114 7.41 -0.18 12.22
CA TRP A 114 8.13 -1.40 12.57
C TRP A 114 9.32 -1.70 11.64
N LEU A 115 9.34 -1.13 10.43
CA LEU A 115 10.40 -1.37 9.45
C LEU A 115 11.71 -0.74 9.95
N LYS A 116 12.85 -1.38 9.66
CA LYS A 116 14.18 -0.79 9.86
C LYS A 116 14.36 0.48 9.01
N GLU A 117 15.53 1.10 9.11
CA GLU A 117 15.85 2.27 8.28
C GLU A 117 15.67 1.95 6.79
N ILE A 118 15.01 2.85 6.07
CA ILE A 118 14.86 2.73 4.62
C ILE A 118 16.17 3.24 4.00
N PRO A 119 16.83 2.47 3.13
CA PRO A 119 18.07 2.91 2.50
C PRO A 119 17.82 3.99 1.44
N THR A 120 18.74 4.95 1.36
CA THR A 120 18.86 5.89 0.24
C THR A 120 19.52 5.14 -0.92
N GLY A 121 18.73 4.62 -1.86
CA GLY A 121 19.21 3.78 -2.98
C GLY A 121 18.70 2.33 -2.89
N HIS A 122 19.43 1.37 -3.45
CA HIS A 122 19.00 -0.03 -3.45
C HIS A 122 19.15 -0.67 -2.06
N PRO A 123 18.25 -1.58 -1.66
CA PRO A 123 18.43 -2.38 -0.46
C PRO A 123 19.58 -3.38 -0.64
N SER A 124 20.05 -3.95 0.47
CA SER A 124 20.98 -5.08 0.42
C SER A 124 20.36 -6.25 -0.35
N PRO A 125 21.12 -7.05 -1.11
CA PRO A 125 20.61 -8.29 -1.68
C PRO A 125 20.06 -9.28 -0.64
N ASP A 126 20.55 -9.19 0.61
CA ASP A 126 20.12 -10.01 1.75
C ASP A 126 19.13 -9.26 2.67
N ASP A 127 18.50 -8.19 2.19
CA ASP A 127 17.51 -7.45 2.98
C ASP A 127 16.29 -8.35 3.29
N GLU A 128 15.92 -8.40 4.57
CA GLU A 128 14.87 -9.28 5.07
C GLU A 128 13.46 -8.81 4.68
N ASP A 129 13.30 -7.51 4.40
CA ASP A 129 12.01 -6.85 4.26
C ASP A 129 11.79 -6.22 2.87
N LEU A 130 12.86 -5.76 2.22
CA LEU A 130 12.79 -5.00 0.98
C LEU A 130 13.33 -5.79 -0.21
N ILE A 131 12.62 -5.67 -1.33
CA ILE A 131 13.05 -6.11 -2.66
C ILE A 131 12.88 -4.96 -3.66
N LEU A 132 13.32 -5.16 -4.89
CA LEU A 132 13.16 -4.17 -5.96
C LEU A 132 12.00 -4.53 -6.90
N THR A 133 11.36 -3.53 -7.51
CA THR A 133 10.29 -3.72 -8.51
C THR A 133 10.70 -4.53 -9.74
N ASN A 134 12.00 -4.64 -10.01
CA ASN A 134 12.57 -5.44 -11.09
C ASN A 134 13.04 -6.83 -10.63
N ASP A 135 12.73 -7.26 -9.40
CA ASP A 135 13.09 -8.58 -8.89
C ASP A 135 12.47 -9.68 -9.77
N PRO A 136 13.29 -10.59 -10.33
CA PRO A 136 12.82 -11.60 -11.28
C PRO A 136 11.85 -12.63 -10.68
N ASN A 137 11.73 -12.71 -9.36
CA ASN A 137 10.78 -13.58 -8.67
C ASN A 137 9.37 -12.96 -8.54
N LEU A 138 9.19 -11.70 -8.95
CA LEU A 138 7.87 -11.08 -9.03
C LEU A 138 7.04 -11.68 -10.18
N PRO A 139 5.71 -11.80 -10.02
CA PRO A 139 4.83 -12.42 -11.00
C PRO A 139 4.68 -11.60 -12.27
N GLU A 140 5.13 -12.15 -13.39
CA GLU A 140 4.76 -11.66 -14.71
C GLU A 140 3.33 -12.09 -15.02
N ARG A 141 2.38 -11.17 -14.86
CA ARG A 141 0.97 -11.41 -15.21
C ARG A 141 0.67 -10.76 -16.55
N PRO A 142 0.16 -11.54 -17.53
CA PRO A 142 -0.52 -10.93 -18.66
C PRO A 142 -1.61 -10.00 -18.13
N LEU A 143 -1.82 -8.83 -18.76
CA LEU A 143 -2.91 -7.87 -18.44
C LEU A 143 -4.34 -8.46 -18.62
N ALA A 144 -4.50 -9.78 -18.63
CA ALA A 144 -5.72 -10.50 -18.95
C ALA A 144 -6.45 -11.02 -17.70
N ARG A 145 -7.70 -10.58 -17.57
CA ARG A 145 -8.83 -11.10 -16.79
C ARG A 145 -8.56 -12.33 -15.94
N THR A 146 -8.16 -12.13 -14.69
CA THR A 146 -8.31 -13.17 -13.65
C THR A 146 -8.87 -12.52 -12.38
N THR A 147 -10.19 -12.33 -12.33
CA THR A 147 -10.87 -12.28 -11.04
C THR A 147 -11.05 -13.72 -10.58
N SER A 148 -10.51 -14.06 -9.41
CA SER A 148 -10.93 -15.24 -8.67
C SER A 148 -12.46 -15.30 -8.63
N SER A 149 -13.06 -16.48 -8.76
CA SER A 149 -14.52 -16.64 -8.73
C SER A 149 -15.15 -16.04 -7.46
N LYS A 150 -14.41 -16.00 -6.34
CA LYS A 150 -14.85 -15.38 -5.08
C LYS A 150 -14.74 -13.85 -5.05
N ALA A 151 -13.88 -13.23 -5.85
CA ALA A 151 -13.90 -11.78 -6.03
C ALA A 151 -15.12 -11.33 -6.85
N ARG A 152 -15.65 -12.19 -7.74
CA ARG A 152 -16.86 -11.89 -8.53
C ARG A 152 -18.11 -11.70 -7.67
N ASP A 153 -18.21 -12.41 -6.55
CA ASP A 153 -19.38 -12.31 -5.66
C ASP A 153 -19.38 -11.02 -4.81
N LEU A 154 -18.23 -10.35 -4.68
CA LEU A 154 -18.07 -9.13 -3.86
C LEU A 154 -18.04 -7.83 -4.68
N TYR A 155 -17.89 -7.91 -6.01
CA TYR A 155 -17.72 -6.74 -6.88
C TYR A 155 -18.61 -6.84 -8.13
N SER A 156 -19.21 -5.72 -8.53
CA SER A 156 -20.08 -5.64 -9.72
C SER A 156 -19.33 -6.08 -11.00
N PRO A 157 -19.97 -6.79 -11.95
CA PRO A 157 -19.35 -7.27 -13.21
C PRO A 157 -18.64 -6.20 -14.05
N GLU A 158 -19.00 -4.93 -13.86
CA GLU A 158 -18.41 -3.75 -14.52
C GLU A 158 -17.00 -3.39 -14.00
N TYR A 159 -16.53 -4.01 -12.91
CA TYR A 159 -15.16 -3.88 -12.39
C TYR A 159 -14.18 -4.95 -12.93
N GLU A 160 -14.60 -5.85 -13.81
CA GLU A 160 -13.82 -7.00 -14.30
C GLU A 160 -12.67 -6.65 -15.29
N GLU A 161 -12.47 -5.37 -15.66
CA GLU A 161 -11.66 -5.02 -16.84
C GLU A 161 -10.26 -4.42 -16.58
N LEU A 162 -9.92 -4.06 -15.34
CA LEU A 162 -8.66 -3.34 -15.09
C LEU A 162 -7.70 -4.18 -14.23
N VAL A 163 -6.72 -4.78 -14.91
CA VAL A 163 -5.54 -5.40 -14.30
C VAL A 163 -4.52 -4.28 -14.07
N GLY A 164 -4.31 -3.90 -12.81
CA GLY A 164 -3.20 -3.05 -12.37
C GLY A 164 -1.81 -3.63 -12.69
N PRO A 165 -0.74 -2.85 -12.50
CA PRO A 165 0.59 -3.23 -12.92
C PRO A 165 1.07 -4.48 -12.19
N SER A 166 1.70 -5.40 -12.92
CA SER A 166 2.41 -6.56 -12.36
C SER A 166 3.91 -6.46 -12.59
N GLY A 167 4.70 -7.19 -11.81
CA GLY A 167 6.15 -7.21 -11.94
C GLY A 167 6.61 -8.24 -12.98
N PRO A 168 7.93 -8.42 -13.12
CA PRO A 168 8.96 -7.43 -12.78
C PRO A 168 8.91 -6.21 -13.72
N TRP A 169 9.19 -5.02 -13.20
CA TRP A 169 9.33 -3.79 -13.99
C TRP A 169 10.76 -3.65 -14.52
N LYS A 170 11.05 -4.31 -15.64
CA LYS A 170 12.42 -4.42 -16.18
C LYS A 170 12.95 -3.14 -16.85
N ASP A 171 12.05 -2.34 -17.45
CA ASP A 171 12.42 -1.19 -18.29
C ASP A 171 12.25 0.16 -17.57
N THR A 172 12.25 0.17 -16.24
CA THR A 172 12.06 1.36 -15.41
C THR A 172 13.09 1.42 -14.30
N TYR A 173 13.25 2.58 -13.68
CA TYR A 173 14.13 2.71 -12.50
C TYR A 173 13.66 1.75 -11.39
N PRO A 174 14.55 0.91 -10.81
CA PRO A 174 14.18 -0.01 -9.76
C PRO A 174 13.74 0.73 -8.50
N ILE A 175 12.59 0.33 -7.95
CA ILE A 175 12.02 0.97 -6.76
C ILE A 175 12.00 -0.04 -5.62
N LYS A 176 12.29 0.43 -4.40
CA LYS A 176 12.17 -0.35 -3.17
C LYS A 176 10.69 -0.67 -2.90
N ILE A 177 10.35 -1.93 -2.66
CA ILE A 177 9.04 -2.40 -2.20
C ILE A 177 9.22 -3.36 -1.04
N LEU A 178 8.21 -3.49 -0.16
CA LEU A 178 8.22 -4.62 0.77
C LEU A 178 8.06 -5.94 0.00
N ASN A 179 8.79 -6.98 0.42
CA ASN A 179 8.56 -8.32 -0.09
C ASN A 179 7.14 -8.83 0.29
N PRO A 180 6.64 -9.90 -0.34
CA PRO A 180 5.27 -10.37 -0.11
C PRO A 180 4.93 -10.73 1.34
N ASN A 181 5.89 -11.21 2.14
CA ASN A 181 5.68 -11.50 3.55
C ASN A 181 5.55 -10.19 4.34
N SER A 182 6.54 -9.32 4.22
CA SER A 182 6.62 -8.04 4.94
C SER A 182 5.46 -7.10 4.57
N PHE A 183 5.00 -7.10 3.31
CA PHE A 183 3.80 -6.36 2.91
C PHE A 183 2.53 -6.90 3.57
N THR A 184 2.40 -8.23 3.67
CA THR A 184 1.26 -8.85 4.36
C THR A 184 1.26 -8.50 5.85
N GLU A 185 2.41 -8.57 6.50
CA GLU A 185 2.57 -8.25 7.92
C GLU A 185 2.33 -6.77 8.21
N ALA A 186 2.80 -5.88 7.33
CA ALA A 186 2.52 -4.45 7.42
C ALA A 186 1.01 -4.19 7.43
N LEU A 187 0.27 -4.83 6.54
CA LEU A 187 -1.18 -4.68 6.49
C LEU A 187 -1.87 -5.27 7.73
N LEU A 188 -1.40 -6.40 8.26
CA LEU A 188 -1.92 -6.96 9.52
C LEU A 188 -1.68 -6.00 10.70
N LEU A 189 -0.50 -5.39 10.79
CA LEU A 189 -0.17 -4.40 11.81
C LEU A 189 -1.07 -3.16 11.70
N LEU A 190 -1.24 -2.63 10.48
CA LEU A 190 -2.11 -1.49 10.20
C LEU A 190 -3.57 -1.79 10.54
N TYR A 191 -4.07 -2.96 10.15
CA TYR A 191 -5.41 -3.40 10.48
C TYR A 191 -5.60 -3.52 12.01
N CYS A 192 -4.66 -4.14 12.72
CA CYS A 192 -4.74 -4.26 14.18
C CYS A 192 -4.69 -2.89 14.90
N ARG A 193 -3.82 -1.98 14.44
CA ARG A 193 -3.68 -0.64 15.00
C ARG A 193 -4.97 0.16 14.81
N ASP A 194 -5.56 0.09 13.62
CA ASP A 194 -6.66 0.95 13.19
C ASP A 194 -8.05 0.30 13.33
N PHE A 195 -8.11 -0.93 13.84
CA PHE A 195 -9.35 -1.65 14.09
C PHE A 195 -10.29 -0.85 15.00
N HIS A 196 -11.49 -0.58 14.50
CA HIS A 196 -12.51 0.24 15.15
C HIS A 196 -12.08 1.68 15.51
N ASN A 197 -11.00 2.20 14.91
CA ASN A 197 -10.62 3.62 15.03
C ASN A 197 -11.39 4.54 14.05
N ALA A 198 -12.52 4.08 13.51
CA ALA A 198 -13.43 4.98 12.80
C ALA A 198 -13.94 6.03 13.80
N ASN A 199 -14.03 7.29 13.37
CA ASN A 199 -14.82 8.28 14.08
C ASN A 199 -16.26 7.75 14.16
N ASP A 200 -16.59 7.11 15.28
CA ASP A 200 -17.82 6.39 15.62
C ASP A 200 -19.09 7.27 15.62
N ARG A 201 -19.03 8.45 15.00
CA ARG A 201 -20.09 9.46 15.00
C ARG A 201 -21.00 9.41 13.79
N ASP A 202 -20.58 8.78 12.69
CA ASP A 202 -21.42 8.64 11.49
C ASP A 202 -21.29 7.21 10.91
N ALA A 203 -22.32 6.38 11.11
CA ALA A 203 -22.43 4.99 10.64
C ALA A 203 -22.36 4.80 9.10
N LEU A 204 -22.05 5.86 8.35
CA LEU A 204 -21.89 5.87 6.89
C LEU A 204 -20.43 5.98 6.43
N GLN A 205 -19.46 6.15 7.34
CA GLN A 205 -18.04 6.20 7.01
C GLN A 205 -17.37 4.84 7.25
N LEU A 206 -16.83 4.24 6.19
CA LEU A 206 -15.95 3.08 6.29
C LEU A 206 -14.67 3.48 7.04
N GLY A 207 -14.31 2.75 8.10
CA GLY A 207 -13.12 3.01 8.90
C GLY A 207 -11.80 2.77 8.17
N TYR A 208 -10.69 3.18 8.79
CA TYR A 208 -9.34 2.91 8.29
C TYR A 208 -9.04 1.42 8.20
N ASP A 209 -9.58 0.63 9.11
CA ASP A 209 -9.54 -0.83 9.08
C ASP A 209 -10.18 -1.43 7.82
N GLU A 210 -11.32 -0.91 7.35
CA GLU A 210 -11.93 -1.33 6.09
C GLU A 210 -11.04 -1.01 4.87
N TYR A 211 -10.26 0.07 4.92
CA TYR A 211 -9.24 0.34 3.90
C TYR A 211 -8.13 -0.72 3.91
N TRP A 212 -7.57 -1.02 5.08
CA TRP A 212 -6.52 -2.03 5.22
C TRP A 212 -7.03 -3.41 4.80
N LYS A 213 -8.25 -3.76 5.18
CA LYS A 213 -8.92 -4.99 4.75
C LYS A 213 -8.98 -5.10 3.23
N ARG A 214 -9.31 -4.02 2.51
CA ARG A 214 -9.30 -4.01 1.04
C ARG A 214 -7.91 -4.24 0.42
N LEU A 215 -6.84 -3.89 1.12
CA LEU A 215 -5.47 -4.20 0.70
C LEU A 215 -5.01 -5.60 1.12
N ILE A 216 -5.54 -6.17 2.22
CA ILE A 216 -5.25 -7.54 2.66
C ILE A 216 -6.00 -8.57 1.80
N LEU A 217 -7.21 -8.29 1.35
CA LEU A 217 -8.01 -9.24 0.58
C LEU A 217 -7.28 -9.81 -0.64
N PRO A 218 -6.62 -8.99 -1.49
CA PRO A 218 -5.90 -9.53 -2.64
C PRO A 218 -4.61 -10.24 -2.23
N MET A 219 -4.20 -10.15 -0.98
CA MET A 219 -3.09 -10.91 -0.44
C MET A 219 -3.49 -12.36 -0.10
N ALA A 220 -4.78 -12.73 -0.09
CA ALA A 220 -5.24 -14.05 0.36
C ALA A 220 -4.65 -15.24 -0.43
N GLU A 221 -4.32 -16.32 0.29
CA GLU A 221 -3.93 -17.63 -0.21
C GLU A 221 -5.14 -18.58 -0.23
N ILE A 222 -6.16 -18.26 -1.03
CA ILE A 222 -7.38 -19.06 -1.06
C ILE A 222 -7.07 -20.45 -1.62
N LYS A 223 -7.18 -21.50 -0.79
CA LYS A 223 -6.79 -22.90 -1.12
C LYS A 223 -7.43 -23.48 -2.38
N GLU A 224 -8.61 -23.01 -2.77
CA GLU A 224 -9.34 -23.45 -3.97
C GLU A 224 -8.91 -22.68 -5.23
N ASP A 225 -8.23 -21.55 -5.06
CA ASP A 225 -7.77 -20.72 -6.15
C ASP A 225 -6.25 -20.82 -6.29
N LYS A 226 -5.80 -21.45 -7.39
CA LYS A 226 -4.39 -21.57 -7.76
C LYS A 226 -3.75 -20.21 -8.12
N SER A 227 -4.50 -19.10 -8.05
CA SER A 227 -4.03 -17.75 -8.33
C SER A 227 -3.24 -17.09 -7.17
N ALA A 228 -3.12 -17.75 -6.01
CA ALA A 228 -2.22 -17.29 -4.95
C ALA A 228 -0.78 -17.25 -5.47
N VAL A 229 -0.30 -16.04 -5.74
CA VAL A 229 0.99 -15.84 -6.41
C VAL A 229 2.16 -16.28 -5.53
N PHE A 230 2.07 -16.00 -4.23
CA PHE A 230 3.12 -16.27 -3.27
C PHE A 230 2.55 -17.15 -2.16
N LYS A 231 3.28 -18.22 -1.82
CA LYS A 231 3.09 -18.92 -0.56
C LYS A 231 3.88 -18.16 0.52
N LYS A 232 3.19 -17.61 1.51
CA LYS A 232 3.84 -16.74 2.49
C LYS A 232 4.40 -17.53 3.65
N THR A 233 5.51 -17.02 4.16
CA THR A 233 6.19 -17.53 5.34
C THR A 233 6.36 -16.37 6.31
N LEU A 234 5.28 -16.01 6.99
CA LEU A 234 5.27 -14.88 7.92
C LEU A 234 6.07 -15.18 9.20
N ARG A 235 6.52 -14.13 9.87
CA ARG A 235 7.10 -14.19 11.23
C ARG A 235 6.12 -14.84 12.20
N PRO A 236 6.62 -15.58 13.22
CA PRO A 236 5.80 -16.45 14.07
C PRO A 236 4.52 -15.81 14.62
N GLU A 237 4.60 -14.55 15.06
CA GLU A 237 3.49 -13.80 15.66
C GLU A 237 2.33 -13.56 14.69
N PHE A 238 2.56 -13.47 13.38
CA PHE A 238 1.51 -13.21 12.38
C PHE A 238 0.86 -14.48 11.83
N ARG A 239 1.48 -15.65 12.04
CA ARG A 239 1.10 -16.90 11.36
C ARG A 239 -0.32 -17.33 11.68
N GLU A 240 -0.73 -17.25 12.93
CA GLU A 240 -2.07 -17.72 13.33
C GLU A 240 -3.16 -16.78 12.80
N ALA A 241 -2.94 -15.45 12.87
CA ALA A 241 -3.85 -14.48 12.27
C ALA A 241 -3.96 -14.67 10.74
N TRP A 242 -2.84 -14.89 10.06
CA TRP A 242 -2.84 -15.15 8.62
C TRP A 242 -3.53 -16.45 8.25
N LYS A 243 -3.29 -17.52 9.01
CA LYS A 243 -3.99 -18.80 8.86
C LYS A 243 -5.49 -18.61 9.05
N ASN A 244 -5.91 -17.87 10.07
CA ASN A 244 -7.32 -17.60 10.36
C ASN A 244 -7.98 -16.79 9.24
N PHE A 245 -7.29 -15.78 8.73
CA PHE A 245 -7.73 -14.97 7.59
C PHE A 245 -8.00 -15.83 6.34
N ASN A 246 -7.17 -16.85 6.09
CA ASN A 246 -7.28 -17.73 4.93
C ASN A 246 -8.19 -18.95 5.14
N MET A 247 -8.86 -19.09 6.29
CA MET A 247 -9.83 -20.18 6.48
C MET A 247 -11.09 -19.96 5.62
N PRO A 248 -11.58 -20.98 4.90
CA PRO A 248 -12.81 -20.85 4.13
C PRO A 248 -14.00 -20.56 5.05
N ALA A 249 -14.77 -19.53 4.70
CA ALA A 249 -16.09 -19.12 5.21
C ALA A 249 -16.46 -19.66 6.61
N GLN A 250 -15.98 -18.98 7.65
CA GLN A 250 -16.69 -19.00 8.92
C GLN A 250 -17.95 -18.15 8.78
N PRO A 251 -19.12 -18.56 9.28
CA PRO A 251 -20.39 -17.82 9.15
C PRO A 251 -20.36 -16.40 9.75
N PHE A 252 -19.32 -16.06 10.55
CA PHE A 252 -19.07 -14.74 11.14
C PHE A 252 -17.56 -14.36 11.22
N GLY A 253 -16.65 -15.09 10.56
CA GLY A 253 -15.25 -15.18 11.04
C GLY A 253 -14.15 -14.36 10.36
N TRP A 254 -14.46 -13.50 9.38
CA TRP A 254 -13.44 -12.56 8.85
C TRP A 254 -13.31 -11.30 9.70
N GLU A 255 -14.25 -11.05 10.60
CA GLU A 255 -14.24 -9.86 11.45
C GLU A 255 -13.27 -9.98 12.63
N TYR A 256 -12.78 -11.19 12.93
CA TYR A 256 -12.04 -11.47 14.17
C TYR A 256 -10.73 -12.24 13.99
N PHE A 257 -10.25 -12.49 12.75
CA PHE A 257 -8.99 -13.22 12.53
C PHE A 257 -7.78 -12.57 13.23
N HIS A 258 -7.89 -11.28 13.54
CA HIS A 258 -6.85 -10.43 14.06
C HIS A 258 -6.92 -10.25 15.60
N GLU A 259 -7.98 -10.72 16.29
CA GLU A 259 -8.19 -10.38 17.70
C GLU A 259 -7.02 -10.78 18.60
N ASP A 260 -6.58 -12.03 18.49
CA ASP A 260 -5.50 -12.56 19.34
C ASP A 260 -4.18 -11.88 19.02
N LEU A 261 -3.90 -11.64 17.73
CA LEU A 261 -2.75 -10.86 17.28
C LEU A 261 -2.80 -9.44 17.86
N ARG A 262 -3.94 -8.75 17.78
CA ARG A 262 -4.11 -7.39 18.30
C ARG A 262 -3.89 -7.35 19.82
N LYS A 263 -4.50 -8.27 20.58
CA LYS A 263 -4.30 -8.39 22.04
C LYS A 263 -2.83 -8.61 22.36
N GLU A 264 -2.14 -9.46 21.61
CA GLU A 264 -0.71 -9.72 21.80
C GLU A 264 0.15 -8.48 21.50
N LEU A 265 -0.09 -7.81 20.36
CA LEU A 265 0.64 -6.61 19.97
C LEU A 265 0.41 -5.45 20.95
N GLN A 266 -0.81 -5.30 21.49
CA GLN A 266 -1.11 -4.35 22.56
C GLN A 266 -0.35 -4.68 23.84
N ARG A 267 -0.32 -5.96 24.25
CA ARG A 267 0.43 -6.41 25.43
C ARG A 267 1.94 -6.15 25.29
N LYS A 268 2.47 -6.21 24.06
CA LYS A 268 3.88 -5.94 23.74
C LYS A 268 4.18 -4.46 23.46
N ASP A 269 3.20 -3.57 23.55
CA ASP A 269 3.32 -2.15 23.20
C ASP A 269 3.86 -1.91 21.77
N MET A 270 3.44 -2.76 20.83
CA MET A 270 3.89 -2.72 19.43
C MET A 270 2.96 -1.93 18.50
N LEU A 271 1.80 -1.52 19.01
CA LEU A 271 0.83 -0.70 18.27
C LEU A 271 0.95 0.75 18.73
N PRO A 272 1.56 1.65 17.92
CA PRO A 272 1.57 3.06 18.27
C PRO A 272 0.15 3.60 18.28
N ARG A 273 -0.03 4.76 18.92
CA ARG A 273 -1.30 5.49 18.85
C ARG A 273 -1.67 5.76 17.40
N PHE A 274 -2.99 5.80 17.14
CA PHE A 274 -3.50 6.21 15.86
C PHE A 274 -2.86 7.55 15.45
N PRO A 275 -2.20 7.62 14.30
CA PRO A 275 -1.57 8.85 13.87
C PRO A 275 -2.67 9.89 13.57
N GLY A 276 -2.69 10.97 14.35
CA GLY A 276 -3.52 12.13 14.02
C GLY A 276 -3.08 12.79 12.71
N ILE A 277 -3.79 13.86 12.30
CA ILE A 277 -3.45 14.58 11.07
C ILE A 277 -2.00 15.10 11.15
N TYR A 278 -1.15 14.61 10.24
CA TYR A 278 0.16 15.20 9.96
C TYR A 278 0.00 16.20 8.82
N ARG A 279 0.34 17.48 9.05
CA ARG A 279 0.35 18.52 8.00
C ARG A 279 1.70 19.24 8.00
N LEU A 280 2.44 19.13 6.90
CA LEU A 280 3.69 19.88 6.70
C LEU A 280 3.44 21.37 6.43
N TYR A 281 2.36 21.69 5.73
CA TYR A 281 2.03 23.06 5.32
C TYR A 281 0.68 23.47 5.94
N GLN A 282 0.72 24.19 7.07
CA GLN A 282 -0.43 24.91 7.64
C GLN A 282 -0.18 26.41 7.64
#